data_AF-A0A5Q0UHW5-F1
#
_entry.id   AF-A0A5Q0UHW5-F1
#
_cell.length_a   1.000
_cell.length_b   1.000
_cell.length_c   1.000
_cell.angle_alpha   90.00
_cell.angle_beta   90.00
_cell.angle_gamma   90.00
#
_symmetry.space_group_name_H-M   'P 1'
#
loop_
_entity.id
_entity.type
_entity.pdbx_description
1 polymer ?
#
loop_
_entity_poly.entity_id
_entity_poly.type
_entity_poly.pdbx_seq_one_letter_code
_entity_poly.pdbx_strand_id
1 'polypeptide(L)'
;MSFEEAKENFEQVSETDDVGEKRFLMYRALENILSQLEKENISDLNGYLYKLSQDFLTSSSTYEKTQKMEKILDYVERKRSD
;
A
#
# COMPACT_ATOMS: atom_id res chain seq x y z
N MET A 1 11.39 7.54 4.36
CA MET A 1 9.93 7.45 4.44
C MET A 1 9.56 6.24 5.26
N SER A 2 8.60 6.42 6.17
CA SER A 2 8.16 5.45 7.19
C SER A 2 6.90 4.69 6.77
N PHE A 3 6.55 3.60 7.45
CA PHE A 3 5.26 2.92 7.27
C PHE A 3 4.09 3.76 7.78
N GLU A 4 4.32 4.58 8.81
CA GLU A 4 3.31 5.53 9.28
C GLU A 4 2.99 6.58 8.22
N GLU A 5 4.00 7.08 7.50
CA GLU A 5 3.76 7.96 6.35
C GLU A 5 2.95 7.26 5.24
N ALA A 6 3.06 5.93 5.10
CA ALA A 6 2.25 5.19 4.14
C ALA A 6 0.78 5.08 4.60
N LYS A 7 0.54 4.91 5.90
CA LYS A 7 -0.81 4.94 6.49
C LYS A 7 -1.43 6.33 6.38
N GLU A 8 -0.71 7.38 6.74
CA GLU A 8 -1.16 8.77 6.62
C GLU A 8 -1.57 9.12 5.19
N ASN A 9 -0.74 8.75 4.19
CA ASN A 9 -1.09 8.95 2.78
C ASN A 9 -2.37 8.19 2.39
N PHE A 10 -2.62 7.02 2.96
CA PHE A 10 -3.81 6.24 2.69
C PHE A 10 -5.06 6.83 3.37
N GLU A 11 -4.95 7.35 4.58
CA GLU A 11 -6.06 8.02 5.28
C GLU A 11 -6.54 9.26 4.51
N GLN A 12 -5.62 10.04 3.96
CA GLN A 12 -5.90 11.22 3.11
C GLN A 12 -6.68 10.89 1.83
N VAL A 13 -6.68 9.64 1.36
CA VAL A 13 -7.48 9.19 0.20
C VAL A 13 -8.98 9.44 0.44
N SER A 14 -9.42 9.37 1.69
CA SER A 14 -10.81 9.62 2.07
C SER A 14 -11.16 11.11 2.14
N GLU A 15 -10.16 12.00 2.19
CA GLU A 15 -10.33 13.45 2.38
C GLU A 15 -10.39 14.23 1.06
N THR A 16 -9.84 13.67 -0.02
CA THR A 16 -9.94 14.25 -1.37
C THR A 16 -11.14 13.66 -2.13
N ASP A 17 -11.72 14.42 -3.06
CA ASP A 17 -12.72 13.92 -4.03
C ASP A 17 -12.11 13.62 -5.41
N ASP A 18 -10.88 14.08 -5.66
CA ASP A 18 -10.23 13.88 -6.96
C ASP A 18 -9.72 12.45 -7.12
N VAL A 19 -10.20 11.78 -8.18
CA VAL A 19 -9.87 10.38 -8.44
C VAL A 19 -8.38 10.18 -8.77
N GLY A 20 -7.76 11.15 -9.46
CA GLY A 20 -6.35 11.11 -9.81
C GLY A 20 -5.47 11.20 -8.57
N GLU A 21 -5.78 12.15 -7.69
CA GLU A 21 -5.11 12.37 -6.42
C GLU A 21 -5.23 11.15 -5.51
N LYS A 22 -6.43 10.55 -5.36
CA LYS A 22 -6.63 9.28 -4.64
C LYS A 22 -5.67 8.19 -5.10
N ARG A 23 -5.57 8.03 -6.43
CA ARG A 23 -4.70 6.99 -7.03
C ARG A 23 -3.24 7.29 -6.82
N PHE A 24 -2.86 8.56 -6.88
CA PHE A 24 -1.50 8.99 -6.62
C PHE A 24 -1.11 8.76 -5.16
N LEU A 25 -1.93 9.17 -4.19
CA LEU A 25 -1.71 8.94 -2.77
C LEU A 25 -1.58 7.45 -2.44
N MET A 26 -2.47 6.61 -2.98
CA MET A 26 -2.36 5.16 -2.83
C MET A 26 -1.06 4.61 -3.45
N TYR A 27 -0.65 5.10 -4.64
CA TYR A 27 0.61 4.68 -5.24
C TYR A 27 1.81 5.04 -4.37
N ARG A 28 1.82 6.26 -3.80
CA ARG A 28 2.85 6.72 -2.87
C ARG A 28 2.91 5.89 -1.60
N ALA A 29 1.75 5.51 -1.05
CA ALA A 29 1.67 4.59 0.07
C ALA A 29 2.33 3.23 -0.27
N LEU A 30 2.01 2.64 -1.44
CA LEU A 30 2.63 1.39 -1.88
C LEU A 30 4.16 1.51 -2.02
N GLU A 31 4.63 2.56 -2.68
CA GLU A 31 6.06 2.82 -2.87
C GLU A 31 6.80 2.93 -1.53
N ASN A 32 6.20 3.65 -0.56
CA ASN A 32 6.75 3.79 0.79
C ASN A 32 6.85 2.45 1.50
N ILE A 33 5.81 1.62 1.42
CA ILE A 33 5.78 0.28 2.01
C ILE A 33 6.89 -0.58 1.40
N LEU A 34 7.00 -0.63 0.08
CA LEU A 34 8.01 -1.47 -0.60
C LEU A 34 9.43 -1.01 -0.27
N SER A 35 9.69 0.30 -0.26
CA SER A 35 11.00 0.85 0.12
C SER A 35 11.35 0.58 1.59
N GLN A 36 10.37 0.58 2.48
CA GLN A 36 10.55 0.21 3.88
C GLN A 36 10.95 -1.27 4.02
N LEU A 37 10.19 -2.17 3.39
CA LEU A 37 10.44 -3.61 3.47
C LEU A 37 11.81 -3.99 2.89
N GLU A 38 12.23 -3.33 1.81
CA GLU A 38 13.57 -3.48 1.24
C GLU A 38 14.66 -3.10 2.24
N LYS A 39 14.49 -1.97 2.96
CA LYS A 39 15.45 -1.51 3.98
C LYS A 39 15.49 -2.40 5.21
N GLU A 40 14.35 -2.95 5.61
CA GLU A 40 14.22 -3.88 6.73
C GLU A 40 14.76 -5.27 6.37
N ASN A 41 15.17 -5.47 5.12
CA ASN A 41 15.67 -6.74 4.58
C ASN A 41 14.70 -7.90 4.87
N ILE A 42 13.40 -7.57 4.89
CA ILE A 42 12.32 -8.54 5.07
C ILE A 42 12.26 -9.34 3.78
N SER A 43 13.06 -10.41 3.74
CA SER A 43 13.13 -11.36 2.62
C SER A 43 11.81 -12.10 2.37
N ASP A 44 10.86 -11.96 3.30
CA ASP A 44 9.46 -12.37 3.20
C ASP A 44 8.62 -11.44 2.30
N LEU A 45 9.21 -10.94 1.20
CA LEU A 45 8.49 -10.57 -0.03
C LEU A 45 7.84 -11.84 -0.60
N ASN A 46 6.86 -12.36 0.14
CA ASN A 46 6.20 -13.60 -0.18
C ASN A 46 5.29 -13.37 -1.41
N GLY A 47 4.92 -14.46 -2.07
CA GLY A 47 4.07 -14.40 -3.26
C GLY A 47 2.72 -13.69 -3.03
N TYR A 48 2.26 -13.59 -1.79
CA TYR A 48 1.01 -12.91 -1.46
C TYR A 48 1.13 -11.39 -1.56
N LEU A 49 2.15 -10.77 -0.95
CA LEU A 49 2.38 -9.33 -1.08
C LEU A 49 2.68 -8.94 -2.53
N TYR A 50 3.46 -9.77 -3.23
CA TYR A 50 3.71 -9.60 -4.67
C TYR A 50 2.40 -9.60 -5.47
N LYS A 51 1.53 -10.59 -5.24
CA LYS A 51 0.23 -10.69 -5.92
C LYS A 51 -0.68 -9.50 -5.60
N LEU A 52 -0.76 -9.09 -4.33
CA LEU A 52 -1.54 -7.91 -3.94
C LEU A 52 -1.03 -6.63 -4.62
N SER A 53 0.28 -6.47 -4.70
CA SER A 53 0.91 -5.30 -5.35
C SER A 53 0.62 -5.29 -6.86
N GLN A 54 0.70 -6.45 -7.53
CA GLN A 54 0.33 -6.56 -8.94
C GLN A 54 -1.15 -6.25 -9.19
N ASP A 55 -2.04 -6.83 -8.38
CA ASP A 55 -3.47 -6.58 -8.48
C ASP A 55 -3.77 -5.09 -8.28
N PHE A 56 -3.14 -4.46 -7.26
CA PHE A 56 -3.26 -3.03 -7.04
C PHE A 56 -2.84 -2.22 -8.26
N LEU A 57 -1.66 -2.49 -8.83
CA LEU A 57 -1.13 -1.72 -9.96
C LEU A 57 -1.99 -1.86 -11.22
N THR A 58 -2.54 -3.05 -11.45
CA THR A 58 -3.29 -3.39 -12.68
C THR A 58 -4.80 -3.14 -12.58
N SER A 59 -5.37 -3.00 -11.39
CA SER A 59 -6.78 -2.63 -11.22
C SER A 59 -7.10 -1.27 -11.85
N SER A 60 -8.20 -1.20 -12.59
CA SER A 60 -8.70 0.03 -13.21
C SER A 60 -9.66 0.79 -12.30
N SER A 61 -10.26 0.13 -11.31
CA SER A 61 -11.21 0.69 -10.35
C SER A 61 -10.49 1.31 -9.15
N THR A 62 -10.86 2.53 -8.79
CA THR A 62 -10.35 3.19 -7.58
C THR A 62 -10.77 2.40 -6.32
N TYR A 63 -12.00 1.89 -6.31
CA TYR A 63 -12.51 1.06 -5.22
C TYR A 63 -11.69 -0.22 -5.02
N GLU A 64 -11.37 -0.93 -6.11
CA GLU A 64 -10.53 -2.13 -6.01
C GLU A 64 -9.12 -1.80 -5.52
N LYS A 65 -8.53 -0.69 -6.01
CA LYS A 65 -7.23 -0.21 -5.52
C LYS A 65 -7.27 0.07 -4.01
N THR A 66 -8.31 0.71 -3.51
CA THR A 66 -8.52 0.95 -2.07
C THR A 66 -8.55 -0.37 -1.30
N GLN A 67 -9.38 -1.33 -1.72
CA GLN A 67 -9.46 -2.64 -1.05
C GLN A 67 -8.15 -3.43 -1.08
N LYS A 68 -7.38 -3.32 -2.17
CA LYS A 68 -6.06 -3.97 -2.27
C LYS A 68 -5.05 -3.28 -1.35
N MET A 69 -5.08 -1.95 -1.26
CA MET A 69 -4.22 -1.20 -0.36
C MET A 69 -4.49 -1.53 1.11
N GLU A 70 -5.76 -1.61 1.52
CA GLU A 70 -6.14 -2.05 2.88
C GLU A 70 -5.54 -3.40 3.23
N LYS A 71 -5.61 -4.37 2.30
CA LYS A 71 -5.04 -5.71 2.49
C LYS A 71 -3.52 -5.70 2.58
N ILE A 72 -2.85 -4.81 1.83
CA ILE A 72 -1.39 -4.65 1.88
C ILE A 72 -0.99 -4.10 3.25
N LEU A 73 -1.65 -3.04 3.72
CA LEU A 73 -1.39 -2.42 5.01
C LEU A 73 -1.58 -3.41 6.16
N ASP A 74 -2.72 -4.10 6.20
CA ASP A 74 -3.03 -5.13 7.22
C ASP A 74 -2.01 -6.28 7.21
N TYR A 75 -1.60 -6.74 6.03
CA TYR A 75 -0.58 -7.80 5.92
C TYR A 75 0.78 -7.35 6.47
N VAL A 76 1.23 -6.15 6.10
CA VAL A 76 2.53 -5.62 6.55
C VAL A 76 2.51 -5.33 8.04
N GLU A 77 1.42 -4.80 8.58
CA GLU A 77 1.26 -4.53 10.01
C GLU A 77 1.33 -5.81 10.85
N ARG A 78 0.64 -6.88 10.43
CA ARG A 78 0.73 -8.19 11.09
C ARG A 78 2.16 -8.72 11.07
N LYS A 79 2.82 -8.66 9.91
CA LYS A 79 4.19 -9.16 9.75
C LYS A 79 5.25 -8.42 10.56
N ARG A 80 5.01 -7.15 10.89
CA ARG A 80 5.89 -6.35 11.76
C ARG A 80 5.65 -6.58 13.25
N SER A 81 4.48 -7.13 13.59
CA SER A 81 4.10 -7.46 14.96
C SER A 81 4.53 -8.86 15.39
N ASP A 82 4.94 -9.70 14.42
CA ASP A 82 5.53 -11.03 14.61
C ASP A 82 7.05 -10.95 14.86
#